data_AF-A0A821GQB7-F1
#
_entry.id   AF-A0A821GQB7-F1
#
_cell.length_a   1.000
_cell.length_b   1.000
_cell.length_c   1.000
_cell.angle_alpha   90.00
_cell.angle_beta   90.00
_cell.angle_gamma   90.00
#
_symmetry.space_group_name_H-M   'P 1'
#
loop_
_entity.id
_entity.type
_entity.pdbx_description
1 polymer ?
#
loop_
_entity_poly.entity_id
_entity_poly.type
_entity_poly.pdbx_seq_one_letter_code
_entity_poly.pdbx_strand_id
1 'polypeptide(L)'
;MIITSNKLCSILQEASRAKEYFRIEPERDLFILDEKPDKDDVLGADDRPRSNMSFFSASARPHLKHRATVFSLGNRDCVLKQELEAPIIIPHAQQKAETKYPYEYLFRSEQYALLDNCCREYLFLCDFFMLNNRSAPEFFTEIFEKTFKLLQKNVETFISDSYDPIAILLCMHLIYRYQVIAN
;
A
#
# COMPACT_ATOMS: atom_id res chain seq x y z
N MET A 1 -22.36 11.41 -4.84
CA MET A 1 -22.90 12.42 -3.89
C MET A 1 -21.77 13.39 -3.61
N ILE A 2 -22.08 14.69 -3.58
CA ILE A 2 -21.19 15.79 -3.96
C ILE A 2 -20.13 16.07 -2.88
N ILE A 3 -18.85 16.00 -3.24
CA ILE A 3 -17.75 16.49 -2.40
C ILE A 3 -17.57 17.98 -2.68
N THR A 4 -17.90 18.81 -1.69
CA THR A 4 -17.91 20.28 -1.77
C THR A 4 -16.51 20.90 -1.69
N SER A 5 -16.00 21.24 -2.86
CA SER A 5 -15.21 22.41 -3.33
C SER A 5 -14.16 23.17 -2.49
N ASN A 6 -14.04 23.13 -1.16
CA ASN A 6 -13.25 24.19 -0.47
C ASN A 6 -11.92 23.81 0.19
N LYS A 7 -11.38 22.61 -0.09
CA LYS A 7 -9.97 22.28 0.25
C LYS A 7 -9.19 21.54 -0.85
N LEU A 8 -9.79 21.38 -2.03
CA LEU A 8 -9.17 20.65 -3.14
C LEU A 8 -7.99 21.41 -3.76
N CYS A 9 -8.00 22.74 -3.78
CA CYS A 9 -6.99 23.52 -4.50
C CYS A 9 -5.53 23.35 -4.01
N SER A 10 -5.30 22.92 -2.76
CA SER A 10 -3.93 22.68 -2.24
C SER A 10 -3.41 21.27 -2.51
N ILE A 11 -4.26 20.32 -2.89
CA ILE A 11 -3.85 18.95 -3.27
C ILE A 11 -3.70 18.85 -4.81
N LEU A 12 -4.21 19.84 -5.56
CA LEU A 12 -4.34 19.75 -7.01
C LEU A 12 -3.05 19.95 -7.84
N GLN A 13 -1.87 20.14 -7.26
CA GLN A 13 -0.69 20.57 -8.05
C GLN A 13 0.30 19.48 -8.51
N GLU A 14 0.11 18.19 -8.24
CA GLU A 14 1.06 17.14 -8.69
C GLU A 14 0.46 15.96 -9.50
N ALA A 15 -0.60 16.17 -10.28
CA ALA A 15 -1.22 15.09 -11.04
C ALA A 15 -0.65 14.85 -12.46
N SER A 16 0.46 15.49 -12.86
CA SER A 16 1.00 15.31 -14.23
C SER A 16 1.91 14.09 -14.42
N ARG A 17 2.14 13.27 -13.39
CA ARG A 17 3.03 12.08 -13.48
C ARG A 17 2.30 10.73 -13.52
N ALA A 18 0.98 10.70 -13.39
CA ALA A 18 0.17 9.48 -13.17
C ALA A 18 0.30 8.37 -14.26
N LYS A 19 0.70 8.72 -15.50
CA LYS A 19 0.82 7.75 -16.61
C LYS A 19 2.05 6.84 -16.54
N GLU A 20 3.12 7.25 -15.86
CA GLU A 20 4.29 6.37 -15.67
C GLU A 20 4.09 5.36 -14.54
N TYR A 21 3.35 5.70 -13.47
CA TYR A 21 3.20 4.87 -12.27
C TYR A 21 2.63 3.47 -12.51
N PHE A 22 1.60 3.35 -13.36
CA PHE A 22 0.97 2.06 -13.63
C PHE A 22 1.78 1.14 -14.56
N ARG A 23 2.92 1.61 -15.09
CA ARG A 23 3.81 0.84 -15.95
C ARG A 23 4.93 0.12 -15.17
N ILE A 24 5.02 0.32 -13.85
CA ILE A 24 6.20 0.00 -13.05
C ILE A 24 5.99 -1.27 -12.18
N GLU A 25 5.21 -2.23 -12.68
CA GLU A 25 5.09 -3.58 -12.07
C GLU A 25 6.45 -4.23 -11.75
N PRO A 26 7.45 -4.26 -12.66
CA PRO A 26 8.68 -5.03 -12.41
C PRO A 26 9.70 -4.34 -11.50
N GLU A 27 9.51 -3.07 -11.12
CA GLU A 27 10.43 -2.39 -10.19
C GLU A 27 9.86 -2.24 -8.77
N ARG A 28 8.61 -2.67 -8.49
CA ARG A 28 8.04 -2.57 -7.14
C ARG A 28 8.85 -3.33 -6.10
N ASP A 29 9.32 -4.52 -6.45
CA ASP A 29 10.15 -5.36 -5.56
C ASP A 29 11.46 -4.66 -5.15
N LEU A 30 11.96 -3.70 -5.94
CA LEU A 30 13.15 -2.93 -5.63
C LEU A 30 12.96 -1.99 -4.43
N PHE A 31 11.73 -1.53 -4.19
CA PHE A 31 11.40 -0.57 -3.13
C PHE A 31 10.83 -1.23 -1.89
N ILE A 32 10.57 -2.53 -1.92
CA ILE A 32 10.10 -3.28 -0.76
C ILE A 32 11.30 -3.57 0.15
N LEU A 33 11.09 -3.55 1.46
CA LEU A 33 12.09 -4.01 2.44
C LEU A 33 12.55 -5.44 2.11
N ASP A 34 13.87 -5.67 2.12
CA ASP A 34 14.43 -6.99 1.84
C ASP A 34 14.02 -8.03 2.90
N GLU A 35 13.90 -7.57 4.15
CA GLU A 35 13.54 -8.42 5.28
C GLU A 35 12.01 -8.45 5.40
N LYS A 36 11.40 -9.52 4.89
CA LYS A 36 9.96 -9.82 5.00
C LYS A 36 9.75 -11.11 5.81
N PRO A 37 8.62 -11.23 6.54
CA PRO A 37 8.25 -12.50 7.14
C PRO A 37 8.12 -13.59 6.08
N ASP A 38 8.63 -14.78 6.38
CA ASP A 38 8.44 -15.98 5.58
C ASP A 38 7.56 -17.00 6.32
N LYS A 39 7.11 -18.04 5.62
CA LYS A 39 6.31 -19.16 6.15
C LYS A 39 6.94 -19.84 7.36
N ASP A 40 8.26 -19.78 7.46
CA ASP A 40 9.02 -20.39 8.54
C ASP A 40 9.07 -19.50 9.78
N ASP A 41 8.64 -18.23 9.71
CA ASP A 41 8.58 -17.30 10.84
C ASP A 41 7.35 -17.54 11.72
N VAL A 42 7.58 -17.65 13.03
CA VAL A 42 6.55 -18.01 14.01
C VAL A 42 6.33 -16.85 14.97
N LEU A 43 5.08 -16.37 15.05
CA LEU A 43 4.65 -15.45 16.09
C LEU A 43 4.69 -16.16 17.45
N GLY A 44 5.50 -15.65 18.38
CA GLY A 44 5.54 -16.14 19.76
C GLY A 44 6.32 -17.43 19.96
N ALA A 45 7.42 -17.63 19.23
CA ALA A 45 8.40 -18.65 19.60
C ALA A 45 8.79 -18.47 21.07
N ASP A 46 8.59 -19.50 21.90
CA ASP A 46 8.96 -19.47 23.32
C ASP A 46 10.46 -19.09 23.43
N ASP A 47 10.77 -17.94 24.04
CA ASP A 47 12.11 -17.52 24.49
C ASP A 47 12.62 -18.40 25.65
N ARG A 48 12.20 -19.65 25.74
CA ARG A 48 12.73 -20.58 26.73
C ARG A 48 14.09 -21.02 26.20
N PRO A 49 15.20 -20.71 26.88
CA PRO A 49 16.42 -21.45 26.64
C PRO A 49 16.08 -22.92 26.89
N ARG A 50 16.09 -23.75 25.85
CA ARG A 50 15.92 -25.20 25.98
C ARG A 50 17.02 -25.68 26.93
N SER A 51 16.70 -25.80 28.20
CA SER A 51 17.67 -26.12 29.25
C SER A 51 18.03 -27.60 29.28
N ASN A 52 17.54 -28.43 28.35
CA ASN A 52 17.91 -29.84 28.22
C ASN A 52 17.64 -30.34 26.80
N MET A 53 18.64 -30.28 25.90
CA MET A 53 18.84 -31.33 24.88
C MET A 53 20.18 -31.14 24.14
N SER A 54 21.07 -32.11 24.35
CA SER A 54 22.15 -32.59 23.48
C SER A 54 23.18 -31.60 22.90
N PHE A 55 24.41 -31.79 23.38
CA PHE A 55 25.66 -31.48 22.68
C PHE A 55 25.65 -32.09 21.26
N PHE A 56 26.34 -31.46 20.30
CA PHE A 56 26.43 -31.75 18.85
C PHE A 56 25.45 -31.02 17.92
N SER A 57 25.55 -29.68 17.82
CA SER A 57 25.22 -28.90 16.60
C SER A 57 25.58 -27.41 16.77
N ALA A 58 26.87 -27.10 16.86
CA ALA A 58 27.38 -25.73 17.02
C ALA A 58 27.40 -24.89 15.72
N SER A 59 26.53 -25.17 14.74
CA SER A 59 26.47 -24.43 13.46
C SER A 59 25.10 -23.86 13.09
N ALA A 60 24.09 -24.01 13.95
CA ALA A 60 22.75 -23.46 13.71
C ALA A 60 22.30 -22.59 14.89
N ARG A 61 22.99 -21.47 15.11
CA ARG A 61 22.38 -20.32 15.78
C ARG A 61 21.80 -19.43 14.69
N PRO A 62 20.54 -19.63 14.25
CA PRO A 62 19.91 -18.63 13.39
C PRO A 62 19.83 -17.33 14.20
N HIS A 63 19.90 -16.21 13.49
CA HIS A 63 19.86 -14.83 13.98
C HIS A 63 18.58 -14.52 14.80
N LEU A 64 18.48 -15.05 16.02
CA LEU A 64 17.29 -14.94 16.89
C LEU A 64 16.91 -13.49 17.25
N LYS A 65 17.87 -12.55 17.21
CA LYS A 65 17.62 -11.13 17.54
C LYS A 65 16.79 -10.38 16.48
N HIS A 66 16.86 -10.80 15.22
CA HIS A 66 16.15 -10.13 14.11
C HIS A 66 14.73 -10.69 13.92
N ARG A 67 14.51 -11.97 14.24
CA ARG A 67 13.24 -12.66 14.02
C ARG A 67 12.08 -12.17 14.90
N ALA A 68 12.37 -11.61 16.09
CA ALA A 68 11.35 -11.05 16.97
C ALA A 68 10.74 -9.73 16.44
N THR A 69 11.46 -8.99 15.60
CA THR A 69 11.00 -7.70 15.04
C THR A 69 10.20 -7.85 13.75
N VAL A 70 10.25 -9.02 13.11
CA VAL A 70 9.58 -9.33 11.83
C VAL A 70 8.06 -9.16 11.92
N PHE A 71 7.46 -9.44 13.09
CA PHE A 71 6.04 -9.21 13.38
C PHE A 71 5.81 -8.06 14.36
N SER A 72 6.75 -7.10 14.47
CA SER A 72 6.54 -5.93 15.32
C SER A 72 5.77 -4.85 14.57
N LEU A 73 4.77 -4.26 15.23
CA LEU A 73 4.06 -3.11 14.68
C LEU A 73 4.99 -1.88 14.56
N GLY A 74 5.91 -1.69 15.51
CA GLY A 74 6.88 -0.58 15.46
C GLY A 74 6.20 0.77 15.19
N ASN A 75 6.72 1.50 14.18
CA ASN A 75 6.13 2.75 13.69
C ASN A 75 5.26 2.54 12.44
N ARG A 76 4.89 1.30 12.11
CA ARG A 76 4.09 0.99 10.91
C ARG A 76 2.67 1.55 11.02
N ASP A 77 2.17 1.80 12.22
CA ASP A 77 0.87 2.43 12.46
C ASP A 77 0.82 3.91 12.03
N CYS A 78 1.98 4.56 11.84
CA CYS A 78 2.07 5.92 11.29
C CYS A 78 1.38 6.06 9.94
N VAL A 79 1.40 5.00 9.12
CA VAL A 79 0.72 4.93 7.80
C VAL A 79 -0.77 5.24 7.90
N LEU A 80 -1.41 4.91 9.03
CA LEU A 80 -2.84 5.14 9.27
C LEU A 80 -3.15 6.49 9.93
N LYS A 81 -2.18 7.05 10.66
CA LYS A 81 -2.40 8.22 11.54
C LYS A 81 -1.87 9.51 10.92
N GLN A 82 -0.60 9.51 10.56
CA GLN A 82 0.14 10.72 10.17
C GLN A 82 0.38 10.76 8.67
N GLU A 83 0.46 9.59 8.02
CA GLU A 83 0.93 9.46 6.64
C GLU A 83 -0.16 8.96 5.69
N LEU A 84 -1.42 9.02 6.12
CA LEU A 84 -2.57 8.60 5.31
C LEU A 84 -2.65 9.35 3.98
N GLU A 85 -2.34 10.65 4.00
CA GLU A 85 -2.28 11.53 2.83
C GLU A 85 -0.85 11.97 2.53
N ALA A 86 0.15 11.18 2.95
CA ALA A 86 1.54 11.49 2.66
C ALA A 86 1.78 11.53 1.14
N PRO A 87 2.77 12.32 0.67
CA PRO A 87 3.09 12.42 -0.75
C PRO A 87 3.23 11.05 -1.42
N ILE A 88 2.81 10.98 -2.68
CA ILE A 88 2.88 9.77 -3.49
C ILE A 88 4.36 9.41 -3.66
N ILE A 89 4.68 8.14 -3.40
CA ILE A 89 6.03 7.59 -3.54
C ILE A 89 6.33 7.47 -5.04
N ILE A 90 7.36 8.17 -5.50
CA ILE A 90 7.77 8.20 -6.91
C ILE A 90 8.98 7.30 -7.14
N PRO A 91 8.85 6.16 -7.84
CA PRO A 91 9.93 5.18 -8.02
C PRO A 91 11.27 5.80 -8.45
N HIS A 92 11.26 6.60 -9.52
CA HIS A 92 12.48 7.24 -10.03
C HIS A 92 13.11 8.27 -9.08
N ALA A 93 12.31 8.92 -8.23
CA ALA A 93 12.84 9.84 -7.22
C ALA A 93 13.47 9.06 -6.06
N GLN A 94 12.91 7.90 -5.73
CA GLN A 94 13.34 7.06 -4.61
C GLN A 94 14.53 6.16 -4.95
N GLN A 95 14.75 5.82 -6.22
CA GLN A 95 15.93 5.07 -6.67
C GLN A 95 17.25 5.76 -6.28
N LYS A 96 17.28 7.10 -6.28
CA LYS A 96 18.46 7.87 -5.87
C LYS A 96 18.68 7.89 -4.36
N ALA A 97 17.64 7.62 -3.58
CA ALA A 97 17.65 7.69 -2.13
C ALA A 97 17.79 6.32 -1.46
N GLU A 98 17.84 5.22 -2.24
CA GLU A 98 17.90 3.82 -1.77
C GLU A 98 16.89 3.50 -0.65
N THR A 99 15.77 4.21 -0.63
CA THR A 99 14.79 4.12 0.47
C THR A 99 13.87 2.94 0.21
N LYS A 100 13.77 2.05 1.20
CA LYS A 100 12.90 0.88 1.18
C LYS A 100 11.72 1.07 2.11
N TYR A 101 10.57 0.53 1.72
CA TYR A 101 9.30 0.72 2.39
C TYR A 101 8.68 -0.63 2.77
N PRO A 102 8.03 -0.72 3.95
CA PRO A 102 7.07 -1.79 4.19
C PRO A 102 5.95 -1.74 3.15
N TYR A 103 5.37 -2.89 2.82
CA TYR A 103 4.39 -2.98 1.75
C TYR A 103 3.19 -2.03 1.94
N GLU A 104 2.68 -1.89 3.16
CA GLU A 104 1.51 -1.06 3.44
C GLU A 104 1.73 0.43 3.10
N TYR A 105 2.98 0.91 3.06
CA TYR A 105 3.29 2.27 2.64
C TYR A 105 3.20 2.43 1.12
N LEU A 106 3.65 1.42 0.36
CA LEU A 106 3.48 1.38 -1.08
C LEU A 106 2.00 1.25 -1.43
N PHE A 107 1.29 0.35 -0.76
CA PHE A 107 -0.16 0.18 -0.90
C PHE A 107 -0.90 1.50 -0.60
N ARG A 108 -0.59 2.17 0.51
CA ARG A 108 -1.14 3.49 0.86
C ARG A 108 -0.94 4.49 -0.28
N SER A 109 0.27 4.57 -0.81
CA SER A 109 0.64 5.48 -1.90
C SER A 109 -0.14 5.18 -3.19
N GLU A 110 -0.24 3.90 -3.58
CA GLU A 110 -1.02 3.47 -4.75
C GLU A 110 -2.51 3.80 -4.60
N GLN A 111 -3.10 3.48 -3.44
CA GLN A 111 -4.51 3.77 -3.17
C GLN A 111 -4.79 5.28 -3.13
N TYR A 112 -3.91 6.07 -2.52
CA TYR A 112 -4.06 7.52 -2.48
C TYR A 112 -3.99 8.14 -3.89
N ALA A 113 -3.02 7.70 -4.70
CA ALA A 113 -2.87 8.14 -6.07
C ALA A 113 -4.09 7.76 -6.92
N LEU A 114 -4.64 6.56 -6.75
CA LEU A 114 -5.86 6.15 -7.43
C LEU A 114 -7.03 7.05 -7.03
N LEU A 115 -7.25 7.25 -5.73
CA LEU A 115 -8.35 8.05 -5.21
C LEU A 115 -8.30 9.49 -5.74
N ASP A 116 -7.15 10.15 -5.63
CA ASP A 116 -6.96 11.52 -6.11
C ASP A 116 -7.22 11.64 -7.62
N ASN A 117 -6.70 10.71 -8.41
CA ASN A 117 -6.95 10.68 -9.86
C ASN A 117 -8.42 10.43 -10.18
N CYS A 118 -9.06 9.46 -9.52
CA CYS A 118 -10.47 9.14 -9.71
C CYS A 118 -11.37 10.34 -9.38
N CYS A 119 -11.10 11.08 -8.29
CA CYS A 119 -11.86 12.27 -7.94
C CYS A 119 -11.76 13.37 -9.01
N ARG A 120 -10.56 13.64 -9.53
CA ARG A 120 -10.35 14.65 -10.58
C ARG A 120 -11.01 14.26 -11.89
N GLU A 121 -10.78 13.02 -12.31
CA GLU A 121 -11.32 12.51 -13.57
C GLU A 121 -12.84 12.41 -13.52
N TYR A 122 -13.43 12.01 -12.40
CA TYR A 122 -14.90 11.98 -12.26
C TYR A 122 -15.52 13.37 -12.49
N LEU A 123 -14.95 14.41 -11.88
CA LEU A 123 -15.41 15.80 -12.08
C LEU A 123 -15.19 16.26 -13.52
N PHE A 124 -14.00 16.00 -14.09
CA PHE A 124 -13.71 16.31 -15.48
C PHE A 124 -14.72 15.64 -16.44
N LEU A 125 -15.04 14.36 -16.23
CA LEU A 125 -15.99 13.63 -17.06
C LEU A 125 -17.40 14.19 -16.94
N CYS A 126 -17.83 14.57 -15.73
CA CYS A 126 -19.12 15.22 -15.52
C CYS A 126 -19.21 16.54 -16.31
N ASP A 127 -18.19 17.38 -16.22
CA ASP A 127 -18.17 18.70 -16.85
C ASP A 127 -17.99 18.62 -18.37
N PHE A 128 -17.03 17.82 -18.84
CA PHE A 128 -16.67 17.73 -20.25
C PHE A 128 -17.76 17.04 -21.09
N PHE A 129 -18.37 15.97 -20.56
CA PHE A 129 -19.41 15.22 -21.25
C PHE A 129 -20.83 15.63 -20.83
N MET A 130 -20.98 16.65 -19.97
CA MET A 130 -22.27 17.12 -19.44
C MET A 130 -23.10 15.98 -18.84
N LEU A 131 -22.45 15.07 -18.11
CA LEU A 131 -23.11 13.89 -17.55
C LEU A 131 -24.00 14.30 -16.37
N ASN A 132 -25.12 13.62 -16.25
CA ASN A 132 -26.00 13.80 -15.08
C ASN A 132 -25.63 12.77 -14.00
N ASN A 133 -26.18 12.96 -12.80
CA ASN A 133 -25.92 12.09 -11.65
C ASN A 133 -26.30 10.60 -11.86
N ARG A 134 -27.04 10.27 -12.93
CA ARG A 134 -27.41 8.89 -13.26
C ARG A 134 -26.43 8.24 -14.23
N SER A 135 -25.99 8.96 -15.27
CA SER A 135 -25.08 8.43 -16.30
C SER A 135 -23.59 8.55 -15.93
N ALA A 136 -23.23 9.52 -15.06
CA ALA A 136 -21.84 9.74 -14.67
C ALA A 136 -21.15 8.52 -14.01
N PRO A 137 -21.78 7.79 -13.07
CA PRO A 137 -21.14 6.63 -12.44
C PRO A 137 -20.87 5.47 -13.41
N GLU A 138 -21.80 5.19 -14.32
CA GLU A 138 -21.66 4.12 -15.32
C GLU A 138 -20.51 4.42 -16.30
N PHE A 139 -20.48 5.65 -16.82
CA PHE A 139 -19.44 6.11 -17.74
C PHE A 139 -18.05 6.14 -17.09
N PHE A 140 -17.99 6.60 -15.83
CA PHE A 140 -16.76 6.56 -15.05
C PHE A 140 -16.25 5.13 -14.85
N THR A 141 -17.16 4.20 -14.52
CA THR A 141 -16.81 2.79 -14.32
C THR A 141 -16.25 2.19 -15.62
N GLU A 142 -16.85 2.48 -16.77
CA GLU A 142 -16.38 2.01 -18.08
C GLU A 142 -14.94 2.46 -18.37
N ILE A 143 -14.59 3.70 -18.02
CA ILE A 143 -13.23 4.25 -18.23
C ILE A 143 -12.23 3.60 -17.27
N PHE A 144 -12.58 3.45 -15.99
CA PHE A 144 -11.66 2.99 -14.95
C PHE A 144 -11.64 1.46 -14.74
N GLU A 145 -12.55 0.70 -15.34
CA GLU A 145 -12.72 -0.74 -15.11
C GLU A 145 -11.40 -1.51 -15.22
N LYS A 146 -10.62 -1.25 -16.28
CA LYS A 146 -9.33 -1.93 -16.51
C LYS A 146 -8.30 -1.59 -15.44
N THR A 147 -8.27 -0.33 -14.99
CA THR A 147 -7.37 0.14 -13.93
C THR A 147 -7.72 -0.54 -12.60
N PHE A 148 -9.01 -0.60 -12.26
CA PHE A 148 -9.47 -1.28 -11.05
C PHE A 148 -9.15 -2.78 -11.08
N LYS A 149 -9.39 -3.46 -12.21
CA LYS A 149 -9.05 -4.88 -12.37
C LYS A 149 -7.54 -5.14 -12.23
N LEU A 150 -6.70 -4.28 -12.79
CA LEU A 150 -5.24 -4.38 -12.64
C LEU A 150 -4.84 -4.26 -11.16
N LEU A 151 -5.30 -3.22 -10.48
CA LEU A 151 -4.98 -3.01 -9.06
C LEU A 151 -5.51 -4.14 -8.18
N GLN A 152 -6.72 -4.64 -8.45
CA GLN A 152 -7.27 -5.78 -7.72
C GLN A 152 -6.37 -7.02 -7.88
N LYS A 153 -5.98 -7.35 -9.11
CA LYS A 153 -5.08 -8.48 -9.38
C LYS A 153 -3.73 -8.34 -8.67
N ASN A 154 -3.21 -7.13 -8.58
CA ASN A 154 -1.95 -6.84 -7.89
C ASN A 154 -2.05 -7.13 -6.40
N VAL A 155 -3.16 -6.69 -5.78
CA VAL A 155 -3.42 -6.94 -4.35
C VAL A 155 -3.65 -8.42 -4.08
N GLU A 156 -4.40 -9.11 -4.94
CA GLU A 156 -4.61 -10.56 -4.86
C GLU A 156 -3.28 -11.33 -4.92
N THR A 157 -2.39 -10.93 -5.84
CA THR A 157 -1.05 -11.52 -5.98
C THR A 157 -0.23 -11.34 -4.70
N PHE A 158 -0.20 -10.13 -4.14
CA PHE A 158 0.49 -9.86 -2.88
C PHE A 158 -0.06 -10.68 -1.71
N ILE A 159 -1.39 -10.70 -1.54
CA ILE A 159 -2.03 -11.42 -0.43
C ILE A 159 -1.73 -12.93 -0.52
N SER A 160 -1.68 -13.48 -1.73
CA SER A 160 -1.45 -14.92 -1.94
C SER A 160 -0.04 -15.40 -1.52
N ASP A 161 0.95 -14.51 -1.50
CA ASP A 161 2.35 -14.82 -1.20
C ASP A 161 2.88 -14.06 0.04
N SER A 162 2.00 -13.42 0.81
CA SER A 162 2.38 -12.62 1.99
C SER A 162 2.22 -13.40 3.28
N TYR A 163 3.30 -13.46 4.06
CA TYR A 163 3.32 -14.00 5.42
C TYR A 163 3.35 -12.90 6.49
N ASP A 164 3.11 -11.65 6.11
CA ASP A 164 3.01 -10.51 7.03
C ASP A 164 1.55 -10.17 7.35
N PRO A 165 0.98 -10.73 8.43
CA PRO A 165 -0.41 -10.42 8.82
C PRO A 165 -0.59 -8.95 9.23
N ILE A 166 0.48 -8.27 9.68
CA ILE A 166 0.41 -6.87 10.09
C ILE A 166 0.29 -5.98 8.86
N ALA A 167 1.09 -6.23 7.81
CA ALA A 167 0.96 -5.53 6.54
C ALA A 167 -0.46 -5.63 5.99
N ILE A 168 -1.01 -6.86 5.94
CA ILE A 168 -2.35 -7.12 5.43
C ILE A 168 -3.40 -6.37 6.25
N LEU A 169 -3.32 -6.43 7.58
CA LEU A 169 -4.24 -5.73 8.48
C LEU A 169 -4.17 -4.21 8.28
N LEU A 170 -2.97 -3.63 8.16
CA LEU A 170 -2.79 -2.20 7.90
C LEU A 170 -3.36 -1.81 6.54
N CYS A 171 -3.18 -2.62 5.49
CA CYS A 171 -3.79 -2.41 4.17
C CYS A 171 -5.33 -2.41 4.25
N MET A 172 -5.93 -3.34 5.00
CA MET A 172 -7.40 -3.34 5.22
C MET A 172 -7.85 -2.06 5.93
N HIS A 173 -7.13 -1.62 6.95
CA HIS A 173 -7.44 -0.37 7.65
C HIS A 173 -7.27 0.86 6.76
N LEU A 174 -6.29 0.89 5.85
CA LEU A 174 -6.13 1.95 4.87
C LEU A 174 -7.35 2.07 3.96
N ILE A 175 -7.86 0.95 3.43
CA ILE A 175 -9.08 0.93 2.62
C ILE A 175 -10.25 1.52 3.42
N TYR A 176 -10.45 1.05 4.66
CA TYR A 176 -11.52 1.57 5.52
C TYR A 176 -11.39 3.08 5.76
N ARG A 177 -10.18 3.59 6.01
CA ARG A 177 -9.94 5.02 6.21
C ARG A 177 -10.26 5.84 4.95
N TYR A 178 -9.86 5.37 3.77
CA TYR A 178 -10.20 6.06 2.52
C TYR A 178 -11.70 6.04 2.23
N GLN A 179 -12.41 4.96 2.55
CA GLN A 179 -13.88 4.92 2.44
C GLN A 179 -14.56 5.95 3.35
N VAL A 180 -14.05 6.14 4.58
CA VAL A 180 -14.57 7.15 5.50
C VAL A 180 -14.31 8.57 5.01
N ILE A 181 -13.17 8.81 4.37
CA ILE A 181 -12.84 10.14 3.80
C ILE A 181 -13.68 10.45 2.55
N ALA A 182 -14.00 9.43 1.75
CA ALA A 182 -14.75 9.58 0.51
C ALA A 182 -16.28 9.70 0.69
N ASN A 183 -16.82 9.36 1.87
CA ASN A 183 -18.24 9.48 2.23
C ASN A 183 -18.57 10.84 2.83
#